data_AF-A0AAW6Y298-F1
#
_entry.id   AF-A0AAW6Y298-F1
#
_cell.length_a   1.000
_cell.length_b   1.000
_cell.length_c   1.000
_cell.angle_alpha   90.00
_cell.angle_beta   90.00
_cell.angle_gamma   90.00
#
_symmetry.space_group_name_H-M   'P 1'
#
loop_
_entity.id
_entity.type
_entity.pdbx_description
1 polymer ?
#
loop_
_entity_poly.entity_id
_entity_poly.type
_entity_poly.pdbx_seq_one_letter_code
_entity_poly.pdbx_strand_id
1 'polypeptide(L)'
;WARDREEISEQIKALNKLKSMASKYGFDISRPASTAKEAVQWTYFGYLASVKSQDGAAMSIGRLSAFFDVYFERDLAAGLITES
;
A
#
# COMPACT_ATOMS: atom_id res chain seq x y z
N TRP A 1 27.54 4.82 -7.00
CA TRP A 1 27.45 5.99 -6.07
C TRP A 1 26.61 7.15 -6.57
N ALA A 2 26.89 7.80 -7.71
CA ALA A 2 26.03 8.90 -8.19
C ALA A 2 24.63 8.41 -8.60
N ARG A 3 24.57 7.34 -9.41
CA ARG A 3 23.32 6.68 -9.84
C ARG A 3 22.46 6.20 -8.67
N ASP A 4 23.04 5.46 -7.72
CA ASP A 4 22.28 4.92 -6.58
C ASP A 4 21.63 6.03 -5.74
N ARG A 5 22.31 7.18 -5.57
CA ARG A 5 21.75 8.34 -4.85
C ARG A 5 20.59 8.97 -5.61
N GLU A 6 20.70 9.05 -6.93
CA GLU A 6 19.63 9.56 -7.79
C GLU A 6 18.40 8.65 -7.74
N GLU A 7 18.60 7.34 -7.86
CA GLU A 7 17.53 6.33 -7.75
C GLU A 7 16.82 6.42 -6.39
N ILE A 8 17.56 6.53 -5.28
CA ILE A 8 16.98 6.73 -3.94
C ILE A 8 16.20 8.05 -3.87
N SER A 9 16.72 9.13 -4.45
CA SER A 9 16.00 10.41 -4.49
C SER A 9 14.68 10.31 -5.25
N GLU A 10 14.64 9.57 -6.36
CA GLU A 10 13.40 9.34 -7.12
C GLU A 10 12.42 8.44 -6.36
N GLN A 11 12.91 7.42 -5.65
CA GLN A 11 12.07 6.59 -4.77
C GLN A 11 11.41 7.44 -3.66
N ILE A 12 12.15 8.36 -3.03
CA ILE A 12 11.59 9.28 -2.03
C ILE A 12 10.52 10.19 -2.64
N LYS A 13 10.76 10.74 -3.84
CA LYS A 13 9.75 11.53 -4.57
C LYS A 13 8.50 10.69 -4.89
N ALA A 14 8.67 9.44 -5.30
CA ALA A 14 7.58 8.52 -5.58
C ALA A 14 6.74 8.22 -4.33
N LEU A 15 7.36 8.04 -3.16
CA LEU A 15 6.65 7.88 -1.88
C LEU A 15 5.81 9.10 -1.51
N ASN A 16 6.32 10.31 -1.77
CA ASN A 16 5.53 11.53 -1.57
C ASN A 16 4.36 11.64 -2.56
N LYS A 17 4.55 11.29 -3.83
CA LYS A 17 3.47 11.22 -4.82
C LYS A 17 2.41 10.18 -4.43
N LEU A 18 2.80 9.04 -3.88
CA LEU A 18 1.91 8.01 -3.36
C LEU A 18 1.00 8.57 -2.25
N LYS A 19 1.55 9.29 -1.27
CA LYS A 19 0.75 10.00 -0.24
C LYS A 19 -0.24 10.98 -0.85
N SER A 20 0.22 11.83 -1.77
CA SER A 20 -0.65 12.79 -2.47
C SER A 20 -1.73 12.10 -3.31
N MET A 21 -1.43 10.94 -3.90
CA MET A 21 -2.41 10.15 -4.64
C MET A 21 -3.49 9.61 -3.71
N ALA A 22 -3.13 8.97 -2.60
CA ALA A 22 -4.11 8.42 -1.66
C ALA A 22 -4.98 9.51 -1.03
N SER A 23 -4.41 10.69 -0.77
CA SER A 23 -5.16 11.85 -0.26
C SER A 23 -6.31 12.30 -1.19
N LYS A 24 -6.16 12.15 -2.52
CA LYS A 24 -7.25 12.43 -3.48
C LYS A 24 -8.46 11.50 -3.32
N TYR A 25 -8.25 10.33 -2.72
CA TYR A 25 -9.31 9.38 -2.39
C TYR A 25 -9.79 9.53 -0.93
N GLY A 26 -9.32 10.54 -0.20
CA GLY A 26 -9.71 10.79 1.20
C GLY A 26 -8.94 9.98 2.24
N PHE A 27 -7.80 9.38 1.88
CA PHE A 27 -7.01 8.54 2.78
C PHE A 27 -5.65 9.18 3.14
N ASP A 28 -5.29 9.15 4.42
CA ASP A 28 -3.97 9.53 4.92
C ASP A 28 -3.11 8.29 5.21
N ILE A 29 -2.24 7.96 4.26
CA ILE A 29 -1.33 6.81 4.33
C ILE A 29 0.06 7.18 4.88
N SER A 30 0.21 8.36 5.48
CA SER A 30 1.47 8.75 6.15
C SER A 30 1.73 7.94 7.42
N ARG A 31 0.68 7.31 7.98
CA ARG A 31 0.74 6.41 9.13
C ARG A 31 0.57 4.94 8.73
N PRO A 32 1.03 4.00 9.57
CA PRO A 32 0.73 2.58 9.40
C PRO A 32 -0.78 2.30 9.36
N ALA A 33 -1.16 1.23 8.67
CA ALA A 33 -2.51 0.69 8.68
C ALA A 33 -2.86 0.16 10.07
N SER A 34 -4.02 0.54 10.58
CA SER A 34 -4.50 0.21 11.93
C SER A 34 -5.60 -0.84 11.94
N THR A 35 -6.27 -1.07 10.80
CA THR A 35 -7.35 -2.06 10.64
C THR A 35 -7.10 -2.96 9.44
N ALA A 36 -7.81 -4.09 9.37
CA ALA A 36 -7.95 -4.96 8.20
C ALA A 36 -8.24 -4.17 6.92
N LYS A 37 -9.24 -3.28 7.00
CA LYS A 37 -9.65 -2.43 5.88
C LYS A 37 -8.51 -1.52 5.41
N GLU A 38 -7.80 -0.90 6.34
CA GLU A 38 -6.65 -0.05 6.01
C GLU A 38 -5.46 -0.86 5.47
N ALA A 39 -5.20 -2.06 5.99
CA ALA A 39 -4.10 -2.90 5.53
C ALA A 39 -4.28 -3.27 4.05
N VAL A 40 -5.50 -3.70 3.68
CA VAL A 40 -5.87 -3.94 2.29
C VAL A 40 -5.75 -2.67 1.46
N GLN A 41 -6.33 -1.57 1.93
CA GLN A 41 -6.35 -0.30 1.19
C GLN A 41 -4.95 0.30 0.97
N TRP A 42 -4.06 0.25 1.97
CA TRP A 42 -2.72 0.83 1.89
C TRP A 42 -1.85 0.03 0.93
N THR A 43 -1.96 -1.29 1.01
CA THR A 43 -1.26 -2.20 0.10
C THR A 43 -1.74 -1.99 -1.33
N TYR A 44 -3.05 -1.85 -1.52
CA TYR A 44 -3.61 -1.54 -2.83
C TYR A 44 -3.17 -0.16 -3.35
N PHE A 45 -3.02 0.87 -2.52
CA PHE A 45 -2.47 2.15 -2.98
C PHE A 45 -1.03 2.05 -3.47
N GLY A 46 -0.19 1.24 -2.81
CA GLY A 46 1.16 0.94 -3.30
C GLY A 46 1.13 0.31 -4.70
N TYR A 47 0.29 -0.70 -4.88
CA TYR A 47 0.10 -1.34 -6.18
C TYR A 47 -0.50 -0.38 -7.23
N LEU A 48 -1.53 0.38 -6.88
CA LEU A 48 -2.18 1.36 -7.75
C LEU A 48 -1.19 2.43 -8.25
N ALA A 49 -0.28 2.89 -7.39
CA ALA A 49 0.76 3.82 -7.80
C ALA A 49 1.71 3.21 -8.84
N SER A 50 2.07 1.93 -8.69
CA SER A 50 2.92 1.23 -9.67
C SER A 50 2.25 1.18 -11.05
N VAL A 51 0.99 0.70 -11.14
CA VAL A 51 0.27 0.57 -12.41
C VAL A 51 -0.14 1.91 -13.04
N LYS A 52 -0.18 2.99 -12.25
CA LYS A 52 -0.35 4.35 -12.79
C LYS A 52 0.93 4.96 -13.36
N SER A 53 2.08 4.41 -13.01
CA SER A 53 3.40 4.95 -13.39
C SER A 53 4.12 4.13 -14.46
N GLN A 54 3.70 2.88 -14.66
CA GLN A 54 4.32 1.91 -15.54
C GLN A 54 3.24 1.05 -16.20
N ASP A 55 3.49 0.60 -17.42
CA ASP A 55 2.59 -0.18 -18.27
C ASP A 55 3.16 -1.57 -18.65
N GLY A 56 4.03 -2.11 -17.79
CA GLY A 56 4.67 -3.40 -18.01
C GLY A 56 3.66 -4.54 -18.22
N ALA A 57 3.99 -5.48 -19.11
CA ALA A 57 3.08 -6.57 -19.49
C ALA A 57 2.62 -7.46 -18.33
N ALA A 58 3.43 -7.58 -17.27
CA ALA A 58 3.10 -8.33 -16.06
C ALA A 58 3.47 -7.51 -14.82
N MET A 59 2.47 -6.89 -14.20
CA MET A 59 2.60 -6.13 -12.95
C MET A 59 2.01 -6.97 -11.81
N SER A 60 2.82 -7.82 -11.18
CA SER A 60 2.34 -8.73 -10.14
C SER A 60 2.02 -8.00 -8.83
N ILE A 61 0.87 -8.31 -8.22
CA ILE A 61 0.47 -7.76 -6.91
C ILE A 61 1.22 -8.41 -5.73
N GLY A 62 1.82 -9.58 -5.94
CA GLY A 62 2.64 -10.29 -4.96
C GLY A 62 1.87 -11.33 -4.13
N ARG A 63 2.49 -11.77 -3.02
CA ARG A 63 1.95 -12.77 -2.08
C ARG A 63 1.41 -12.07 -0.84
N LEU A 64 0.11 -11.80 -0.81
CA LEU A 64 -0.49 -10.92 0.20
C LEU A 64 -1.41 -11.65 1.19
N SER A 65 -1.86 -12.87 0.91
CA SER A 65 -2.88 -13.57 1.70
C SER A 65 -2.50 -13.68 3.18
N ALA A 66 -1.41 -14.37 3.48
CA ALA A 66 -0.93 -14.54 4.86
C ALA A 66 -0.54 -13.21 5.54
N PHE A 67 -0.19 -12.19 4.77
CA PHE A 67 0.10 -10.86 5.31
C PHE A 67 -1.20 -10.16 5.77
N PHE A 68 -2.25 -10.21 4.95
CA PHE A 68 -3.55 -9.66 5.33
C PHE A 68 -4.23 -10.45 6.44
N ASP A 69 -4.02 -11.77 6.46
CA ASP A 69 -4.57 -12.68 7.46
C ASP A 69 -4.24 -12.24 8.89
N VAL A 70 -3.02 -11.73 9.14
CA VAL A 70 -2.63 -11.17 10.46
C VAL A 70 -3.53 -10.02 10.91
N TYR A 71 -3.96 -9.16 9.97
CA TYR A 71 -4.89 -8.06 10.28
C TYR A 71 -6.34 -8.54 10.38
N PHE A 72 -6.74 -9.51 9.55
CA PHE A 72 -8.08 -10.08 9.56
C PHE A 72 -8.35 -10.84 10.86
N GLU A 73 -7.47 -11.76 11.24
CA GLU A 73 -7.55 -12.53 12.49
C GLU A 73 -7.62 -11.62 13.71
N ARG A 74 -6.79 -10.58 13.75
CA ARG A 74 -6.82 -9.59 14.84
C ARG A 74 -8.17 -8.87 14.91
N ASP A 75 -8.69 -8.40 13.79
CA ASP A 75 -9.92 -7.62 13.75
C ASP A 75 -11.17 -8.50 13.98
N LEU A 76 -11.15 -9.76 13.53
CA LEU A 76 -12.17 -10.78 13.83
C LEU A 76 -12.18 -11.11 15.32
N ALA A 77 -11.02 -11.41 15.92
CA ALA A 77 -10.90 -11.72 17.34
C ALA A 77 -11.33 -10.55 18.24
N ALA A 78 -11.14 -9.31 17.77
CA ALA A 78 -11.59 -8.10 18.46
C ALA A 78 -13.08 -7.75 18.19
N GLY A 79 -13.78 -8.50 17.33
CA GLY A 79 -15.17 -8.24 16.96
C GLY A 79 -15.39 -6.95 16.17
N LEU A 80 -14.34 -6.44 15.50
CA LEU A 80 -14.38 -5.21 14.70
C LEU A 80 -14.95 -5.43 13.30
N ILE A 81 -14.82 -6.67 12.79
CA ILE A 81 -15.36 -7.11 11.51
C ILE A 81 -16.03 -8.48 11.69
N THR A 82 -16.85 -8.85 10.71
CA THR A 82 -17.38 -10.20 10.55
C THR A 82 -16.66 -10.91 9.42
N GLU A 83 -16.84 -12.23 9.34
CA GLU A 83 -16.36 -13.04 8.21
C GLU A 83 -16.96 -12.58 6.87
N SER A 84 -18.23 -12.14 6.92
CA SER A 84 -19.00 -11.62 5.79
C SER A 84 -18.85 -10.12 5.61
#